data_AF-A0A259RT46-F1
#
_entry.id   AF-A0A259RT46-F1
#
_cell.length_a   1.000
_cell.length_b   1.000
_cell.length_c   1.000
_cell.angle_alpha   90.00
_cell.angle_beta   90.00
_cell.angle_gamma   90.00
#
_symmetry.space_group_name_H-M   'P 1'
#
loop_
_entity.id
_entity.type
_entity.pdbx_description
1 polymer ?
#
loop_
_entity_poly.entity_id
_entity_poly.type
_entity_poly.pdbx_seq_one_letter_code
_entity_poly.pdbx_strand_id
1 'polypeptide(L)'
;MDATTAGRAMPILVGAVGGLAWAASMRGMMAQLAGADSTFHWLGTFGFILIPGTAMGALFGWAFARRIAGRPRGAAWLTLAPFAMAADPATLPLLAAFIGAGFLFSHRSRRWVRLLAGIPSLLMLAAVPIGVALISDISTPHGAWLTVQIGALLWV
;
A
#
# COMPACT_ATOMS: atom_id res chain seq x y z
N MET A 1 17.83 -5.46 -26.26
CA MET A 1 16.48 -5.42 -25.64
C MET A 1 15.54 -4.80 -26.65
N ASP A 2 14.59 -5.56 -27.18
CA ASP A 2 13.63 -5.06 -28.17
C ASP A 2 12.70 -4.02 -27.53
N ALA A 3 12.20 -3.05 -28.31
CA ALA A 3 11.31 -1.98 -27.82
C ALA A 3 10.09 -2.51 -27.03
N THR A 4 9.67 -3.74 -27.30
CA THR A 4 8.58 -4.45 -26.61
C THR A 4 8.94 -4.92 -25.20
N THR A 5 10.21 -5.22 -24.90
CA THR A 5 10.69 -5.55 -23.55
C THR A 5 10.92 -4.30 -22.72
N ALA A 6 11.49 -3.25 -23.32
CA ALA A 6 11.67 -1.96 -22.67
C ALA A 6 10.32 -1.33 -22.25
N GLY A 7 9.32 -1.38 -23.13
CA GLY A 7 7.97 -0.88 -22.83
C GLY A 7 7.23 -1.63 -21.73
N ARG A 8 7.61 -2.90 -21.45
CA ARG A 8 7.06 -3.70 -20.33
C ARG A 8 7.85 -3.54 -19.04
N ALA A 9 9.16 -3.28 -19.13
CA ALA A 9 10.02 -3.09 -17.97
C ALA A 9 9.72 -1.78 -17.24
N MET A 10 9.39 -0.70 -17.97
CA MET A 10 9.15 0.61 -17.38
C MET A 10 7.99 0.60 -16.35
N PRO A 11 6.79 0.08 -16.64
CA PRO A 11 5.72 0.00 -15.64
C PRO A 11 6.09 -0.83 -14.40
N ILE A 12 6.83 -1.93 -14.59
CA ILE A 12 7.27 -2.80 -13.49
C ILE A 12 8.26 -2.06 -12.60
N LEU A 13 9.23 -1.36 -13.19
CA LEU A 13 10.22 -0.56 -12.46
C LEU A 13 9.55 0.59 -11.71
N VAL A 14 8.65 1.34 -12.36
CA VAL A 14 7.88 2.42 -11.72
C VAL A 14 7.08 1.87 -10.54
N GLY A 15 6.41 0.72 -10.74
CA GLY A 15 5.68 0.05 -9.67
C GLY A 15 6.59 -0.39 -8.52
N ALA A 16 7.73 -1.00 -8.81
CA ALA A 16 8.70 -1.45 -7.81
C ALA A 16 9.25 -0.29 -6.98
N VAL A 17 9.63 0.82 -7.63
CA VAL A 17 10.10 2.04 -6.96
C VAL A 17 8.99 2.65 -6.11
N GLY A 18 7.76 2.71 -6.61
CA GLY A 18 6.61 3.19 -5.84
C GLY A 18 6.34 2.33 -4.60
N GLY A 19 6.37 1.01 -4.74
CA GLY A 19 6.20 0.07 -3.63
C GLY A 19 7.33 0.14 -2.59
N LEU A 20 8.57 0.30 -3.04
CA LEU A 20 9.73 0.52 -2.18
C LEU A 20 9.63 1.84 -1.42
N ALA A 21 9.27 2.92 -2.11
CA ALA A 21 9.09 4.24 -1.50
C ALA A 21 7.99 4.22 -0.43
N TRP A 22 6.86 3.58 -0.73
CA TRP A 22 5.77 3.37 0.22
C TRP A 22 6.21 2.56 1.44
N ALA A 23 6.89 1.44 1.23
CA ALA A 23 7.36 0.58 2.33
C ALA A 23 8.41 1.26 3.22
N ALA A 24 9.35 1.99 2.62
CA ALA A 24 10.35 2.79 3.35
C ALA A 24 9.69 3.89 4.19
N SER A 25 8.69 4.56 3.62
CA SER A 25 7.92 5.60 4.31
C SER A 25 7.10 5.03 5.47
N MET A 26 6.46 3.87 5.30
CA MET A 26 5.79 3.14 6.39
C MET A 26 6.74 2.79 7.54
N ARG A 27 7.95 2.29 7.23
CA ARG A 27 8.95 2.01 8.25
C ARG A 27 9.38 3.26 9.01
N GLY A 28 9.54 4.39 8.30
CA GLY A 28 9.85 5.69 8.88
C GLY A 28 8.73 6.18 9.82
N MET A 29 7.46 6.04 9.41
CA MET A 29 6.31 6.36 10.25
C MET A 29 6.29 5.52 11.54
N MET A 30 6.51 4.20 11.43
CA MET A 30 6.57 3.32 12.61
C MET A 30 7.71 3.70 13.58
N ALA A 31 8.84 4.18 13.07
CA ALA A 31 9.92 4.68 13.94
C ALA A 31 9.48 5.92 14.73
N GLN A 32 8.78 6.85 14.08
CA GLN A 32 8.29 8.07 14.72
C GLN A 32 7.20 7.78 15.76
N LEU A 33 6.29 6.85 15.47
CA LEU A 33 5.22 6.45 16.39
C LEU A 33 5.73 5.66 17.60
N ALA A 34 6.70 4.77 17.41
CA ALA A 34 7.27 3.96 18.50
C ALA A 34 8.27 4.75 19.36
N GLY A 35 8.82 5.86 18.87
CA GLY A 35 9.77 6.68 19.63
C GLY A 35 10.99 5.89 20.09
N ALA A 36 11.31 5.97 21.38
CA ALA A 36 12.46 5.30 21.99
C ALA A 36 12.34 3.76 22.00
N ASP A 37 11.13 3.22 21.88
CA ASP A 37 10.88 1.77 21.84
C ASP A 37 11.09 1.17 20.43
N SER A 38 11.45 1.99 19.43
CA SER A 38 11.68 1.48 18.07
C SER A 38 12.97 0.67 17.98
N THR A 39 12.85 -0.66 17.95
CA THR A 39 13.98 -1.55 17.69
C THR A 39 14.18 -1.78 16.19
N PHE A 40 15.44 -1.75 15.77
CA PHE A 40 15.81 -2.06 14.39
C PHE A 40 16.11 -3.56 14.23
N HIS A 41 15.21 -4.26 13.55
CA HIS A 41 15.42 -5.65 13.14
C HIS A 41 15.67 -5.72 11.64
N TRP A 42 16.81 -6.31 11.26
CA TRP A 42 17.20 -6.52 9.86
C TRP A 42 16.14 -7.32 9.09
N LEU A 43 15.71 -8.46 9.65
CA LEU A 43 14.72 -9.31 9.01
C LEU A 43 13.34 -8.65 8.97
N GLY A 44 12.94 -7.94 10.04
CA GLY A 44 11.69 -7.19 10.09
C GLY A 44 11.63 -6.10 9.01
N THR A 45 12.70 -5.32 8.88
CA THR A 45 12.70 -4.15 7.99
C THR A 45 12.92 -4.55 6.53
N PHE A 46 13.97 -5.31 6.23
CA PHE A 46 14.28 -5.67 4.85
C PHE A 46 13.44 -6.85 4.37
N GLY A 47 13.29 -7.88 5.20
CA GLY A 47 12.58 -9.12 4.86
C GLY A 47 11.06 -8.95 4.81
N PHE A 48 10.47 -8.33 5.83
CA PHE A 48 9.01 -8.27 5.97
C PHE A 48 8.36 -6.96 5.49
N ILE A 49 9.11 -5.86 5.39
CA ILE A 49 8.54 -4.57 4.97
C ILE A 49 8.99 -4.19 3.55
N LEU A 50 10.31 -4.06 3.32
CA LEU A 50 10.84 -3.52 2.05
C LEU A 50 10.69 -4.49 0.89
N ILE A 51 11.10 -5.76 1.05
CA ILE A 51 11.00 -6.77 -0.01
C ILE A 51 9.55 -6.98 -0.44
N PRO A 52 8.57 -7.20 0.48
CA PRO A 52 7.21 -7.44 0.07
C PRO A 52 6.56 -6.21 -0.54
N GLY A 53 6.89 -5.00 -0.08
CA GLY A 53 6.34 -3.75 -0.63
C GLY A 53 6.85 -3.49 -2.05
N THR A 54 8.14 -3.72 -2.27
CA THR A 54 8.75 -3.64 -3.60
C THR A 54 8.16 -4.68 -4.55
N ALA A 55 8.00 -5.92 -4.08
CA ALA A 55 7.39 -7.01 -4.86
C ALA A 55 5.94 -6.70 -5.22
N MET A 56 5.14 -6.22 -4.26
CA MET A 56 3.75 -5.79 -4.48
C MET A 56 3.68 -4.70 -5.55
N GLY A 57 4.52 -3.66 -5.43
CA GLY A 57 4.61 -2.58 -6.41
C GLY A 57 4.98 -3.07 -7.80
N ALA A 58 5.99 -3.94 -7.92
CA ALA A 58 6.41 -4.54 -9.18
C ALA A 58 5.28 -5.36 -9.83
N LEU A 59 4.52 -6.12 -9.03
CA LEU A 59 3.37 -6.89 -9.50
C LEU A 59 2.25 -5.99 -10.00
N PHE A 60 1.97 -4.86 -9.34
CA PHE A 60 1.01 -3.88 -9.84
C PHE A 60 1.46 -3.23 -11.15
N GLY A 61 2.73 -2.86 -11.25
CA GLY A 61 3.33 -2.38 -12.51
C GLY A 61 3.20 -3.40 -13.64
N TRP A 62 3.43 -4.68 -13.33
CA TRP A 62 3.25 -5.77 -14.29
C TRP A 62 1.79 -5.97 -14.70
N ALA A 63 0.85 -5.90 -13.75
CA ALA A 63 -0.57 -5.97 -14.02
C ALA A 63 -1.05 -4.83 -14.92
N PHE A 64 -0.55 -3.62 -14.69
CA PHE A 64 -0.82 -2.46 -15.52
C PHE A 64 -0.28 -2.63 -16.95
N ALA A 65 0.97 -3.07 -17.10
CA ALA A 65 1.57 -3.39 -18.40
C ALA A 65 0.75 -4.44 -19.17
N ARG A 66 0.24 -5.47 -18.48
CA ARG A 66 -0.62 -6.51 -19.07
C ARG A 66 -1.99 -5.99 -19.49
N ARG A 67 -2.57 -5.07 -18.70
CA ARG A 67 -3.84 -4.41 -19.02
C ARG A 67 -3.73 -3.59 -20.29
N ILE A 68 -2.68 -2.77 -20.42
CA ILE A 68 -2.42 -1.99 -21.64
C ILE A 68 -2.22 -2.90 -22.86
N ALA A 69 -1.54 -4.03 -22.67
CA ALA A 69 -1.31 -4.99 -23.74
C ALA A 69 -2.55 -5.85 -24.11
N GLY A 70 -3.71 -5.66 -23.46
CA GLY A 70 -4.94 -6.39 -23.76
C GLY A 70 -4.87 -7.89 -23.46
N ARG A 71 -4.05 -8.33 -22.49
CA ARG A 71 -3.81 -9.77 -22.20
C ARG A 71 -4.57 -10.24 -20.95
N PRO A 72 -5.80 -10.77 -21.06
CA PRO A 72 -6.63 -11.12 -19.89
C PRO A 72 -6.22 -12.43 -19.19
N ARG A 73 -5.50 -13.34 -19.86
CA ARG A 73 -5.13 -14.64 -19.29
C ARG A 73 -4.11 -14.50 -18.14
N GLY A 74 -4.46 -15.01 -16.95
CA GLY A 74 -3.62 -14.98 -15.75
C GLY A 74 -3.75 -13.69 -14.90
N ALA A 75 -4.65 -12.77 -15.25
CA ALA A 75 -4.90 -11.55 -14.47
C ALA A 75 -5.43 -11.85 -13.05
N ALA A 76 -6.09 -12.98 -12.84
CA ALA A 76 -6.57 -13.41 -11.53
C ALA A 76 -5.43 -13.65 -10.53
N TRP A 77 -4.29 -14.20 -10.95
CA TRP A 77 -3.13 -14.36 -10.05
C TRP A 77 -2.52 -13.01 -9.63
N LEU A 78 -2.62 -12.00 -10.49
CA LEU A 78 -2.20 -10.63 -10.17
C LEU A 78 -3.15 -9.92 -9.21
N THR A 79 -4.40 -10.35 -9.09
CA THR A 79 -5.29 -9.85 -8.03
C THR A 79 -4.84 -10.29 -6.63
N LEU A 80 -3.99 -11.33 -6.54
CA LEU A 80 -3.38 -11.75 -5.29
C LEU A 80 -2.11 -10.98 -4.93
N ALA A 81 -1.66 -10.02 -5.76
CA ALA A 81 -0.49 -9.19 -5.48
C ALA A 81 -0.47 -8.53 -4.09
N PRO A 82 -1.61 -8.05 -3.51
CA PRO A 82 -1.60 -7.46 -2.17
C PRO A 82 -1.16 -8.46 -1.10
N PHE A 83 -1.46 -9.76 -1.28
CA PHE A 83 -1.13 -10.79 -0.28
C PHE A 83 0.37 -11.02 -0.09
N ALA A 84 1.24 -10.45 -0.96
CA ALA A 84 2.67 -10.39 -0.66
C ALA A 84 2.95 -9.73 0.70
N MET A 85 2.12 -8.76 1.11
CA MET A 85 2.22 -8.09 2.41
C MET A 85 1.73 -8.94 3.60
N ALA A 86 0.96 -10.00 3.37
CA ALA A 86 0.41 -10.84 4.45
C ALA A 86 1.48 -11.64 5.22
N ALA A 87 2.76 -11.52 4.83
CA ALA A 87 3.89 -12.08 5.56
C ALA A 87 4.04 -11.49 6.98
N ASP A 88 3.55 -10.26 7.20
CA ASP A 88 3.49 -9.63 8.53
C ASP A 88 2.03 -9.55 9.02
N PRO A 89 1.66 -10.24 10.12
CA PRO A 89 0.33 -10.17 10.72
C PRO A 89 -0.13 -8.74 11.06
N ALA A 90 0.79 -7.83 11.38
CA ALA A 90 0.47 -6.44 11.70
C ALA A 90 -0.12 -5.67 10.51
N THR A 91 0.13 -6.14 9.29
CA THR A 91 -0.38 -5.51 8.06
C THR A 91 -1.78 -5.97 7.68
N LEU A 92 -2.29 -7.04 8.28
CA LEU A 92 -3.59 -7.64 7.92
C LEU A 92 -4.77 -6.66 7.99
N PRO A 93 -4.91 -5.80 9.01
CA PRO A 93 -6.00 -4.84 9.07
C PRO A 93 -5.91 -3.80 7.95
N LEU A 94 -4.70 -3.34 7.64
CA LEU A 94 -4.43 -2.37 6.58
C LEU A 94 -4.69 -2.98 5.20
N LEU A 95 -4.23 -4.22 4.98
CA LEU A 95 -4.47 -5.01 3.79
C LEU A 95 -5.97 -5.20 3.55
N ALA A 96 -6.73 -5.58 4.59
CA ALA A 96 -8.17 -5.74 4.51
C ALA A 96 -8.86 -4.42 4.12
N ALA A 97 -8.42 -3.30 4.69
CA ALA A 97 -8.94 -1.98 4.36
C ALA A 97 -8.63 -1.57 2.90
N PHE A 98 -7.40 -1.76 2.42
CA PHE A 98 -7.08 -1.47 1.02
C PHE A 98 -7.86 -2.36 0.03
N ILE A 99 -8.00 -3.66 0.32
CA ILE A 99 -8.78 -4.58 -0.50
C ILE A 99 -10.26 -4.18 -0.50
N GLY A 100 -10.83 -3.91 0.67
CA GLY A 100 -12.23 -3.53 0.81
C GLY A 100 -12.55 -2.18 0.15
N ALA A 101 -11.66 -1.19 0.27
CA ALA A 101 -11.78 0.08 -0.47
C ALA A 101 -11.79 -0.14 -1.99
N GLY A 102 -11.00 -1.10 -2.50
CA GLY A 102 -11.01 -1.49 -3.91
C GLY A 102 -12.37 -2.01 -4.42
N PHE A 103 -13.18 -2.64 -3.57
CA PHE A 103 -14.54 -3.06 -3.94
C PHE A 103 -15.45 -1.87 -4.26
N LEU A 104 -15.20 -0.70 -3.67
CA LEU A 104 -15.99 0.50 -3.94
C LEU A 104 -15.92 0.92 -5.41
N PHE A 105 -14.77 0.72 -6.06
CA PHE A 105 -14.51 1.06 -7.46
C PHE A 105 -14.74 -0.09 -8.45
N SER A 106 -15.10 -1.28 -7.95
CA SER A 106 -15.32 -2.46 -8.79
C SER A 106 -16.73 -2.47 -9.40
N HIS A 107 -16.81 -2.29 -10.73
CA HIS A 107 -18.06 -2.39 -11.51
C HIS A 107 -18.69 -3.79 -11.52
N ARG A 108 -17.96 -4.82 -11.11
CA ARG A 108 -18.39 -6.23 -11.18
C ARG A 108 -19.12 -6.71 -9.91
N SER A 109 -19.07 -5.95 -8.81
CA SER A 109 -19.59 -6.39 -7.51
C SER A 109 -21.02 -5.90 -7.24
N ARG A 110 -21.84 -6.74 -6.59
CA ARG A 110 -23.21 -6.37 -6.17
C ARG A 110 -23.15 -5.16 -5.23
N ARG A 111 -24.10 -4.22 -5.38
CA ARG A 111 -24.15 -2.95 -4.63
C ARG A 111 -23.99 -3.13 -3.11
N TRP A 112 -24.60 -4.17 -2.54
CA TRP A 112 -24.47 -4.47 -1.10
C TRP A 112 -23.07 -4.90 -0.67
N VAL A 113 -22.35 -5.67 -1.48
CA VAL A 113 -20.96 -6.08 -1.20
C VAL A 113 -20.03 -4.88 -1.25
N ARG A 114 -20.28 -3.94 -2.18
CA ARG A 114 -19.54 -2.67 -2.27
C ARG A 114 -19.67 -1.84 -1.00
N LEU A 115 -20.89 -1.73 -0.48
CA LEU A 115 -21.17 -0.92 0.71
C LEU A 115 -20.60 -1.59 1.97
N LEU A 116 -20.85 -2.89 2.17
CA LEU A 116 -20.40 -3.61 3.38
C LEU A 116 -18.88 -3.78 3.46
N ALA A 117 -18.18 -3.99 2.34
CA ALA A 117 -16.73 -4.11 2.36
C ALA A 117 -16.03 -2.74 2.21
N GLY A 118 -16.60 -1.86 1.40
CA GLY A 118 -15.97 -0.58 1.05
C GLY A 118 -16.12 0.48 2.12
N ILE A 119 -17.30 0.64 2.74
CA ILE A 119 -17.52 1.72 3.73
C ILE A 119 -16.65 1.53 4.98
N PRO A 120 -16.63 0.36 5.65
CA PRO A 120 -15.79 0.17 6.85
C PRO A 120 -14.30 0.34 6.54
N SER A 121 -13.88 -0.11 5.36
CA SER A 121 -12.51 0.04 4.88
C SER A 121 -12.11 1.49 4.66
N LEU A 122 -12.99 2.27 4.04
CA LEU A 122 -12.76 3.68 3.77
C LEU A 122 -12.79 4.50 5.07
N LEU A 123 -13.70 4.16 5.99
CA LEU A 123 -13.73 4.70 7.35
C LEU A 123 -12.43 4.38 8.09
N MET A 124 -11.92 3.16 8.01
CA MET A 124 -10.67 2.79 8.65
C MET A 124 -9.47 3.54 8.06
N LEU A 125 -9.35 3.62 6.74
CA LEU A 125 -8.28 4.38 6.06
C LEU A 125 -8.35 5.88 6.39
N ALA A 126 -9.55 6.43 6.56
CA ALA A 126 -9.73 7.83 6.94
C ALA A 126 -9.53 8.10 8.44
N ALA A 127 -9.92 7.16 9.30
CA ALA A 127 -9.84 7.30 10.74
C ALA A 127 -8.40 7.32 11.26
N VAL A 128 -7.47 6.59 10.63
CA VAL A 128 -6.06 6.54 11.05
C VAL A 128 -5.37 7.93 11.00
N PRO A 129 -5.38 8.68 9.88
CA PRO A 129 -4.76 10.00 9.81
C PRO A 129 -5.49 11.03 10.66
N ILE A 130 -6.83 10.95 10.75
CA ILE A 130 -7.63 11.83 11.59
C ILE A 130 -7.29 11.60 13.07
N GLY A 131 -7.26 10.34 13.51
CA GLY A 131 -6.90 9.98 14.88
C GLY A 131 -5.50 10.48 15.24
N VAL A 132 -4.54 10.31 14.34
CA VAL A 132 -3.19 10.83 14.57
C VAL A 132 -3.15 12.35 14.60
N ALA A 133 -3.83 13.06 13.69
CA ALA A 133 -3.90 14.52 13.71
C ALA A 133 -4.50 15.06 15.02
N LEU A 134 -5.47 14.36 15.61
CA LEU A 134 -6.06 14.71 16.89
C LEU A 134 -5.14 14.46 18.08
N ILE A 135 -4.21 13.50 17.98
CA ILE A 135 -3.34 13.08 19.09
C ILE A 135 -1.96 13.74 19.03
N SER A 136 -1.44 14.07 17.84
CA SER A 136 -0.03 14.40 17.62
C SER A 136 0.35 15.88 17.77
N ASP A 137 -0.53 16.73 18.30
CA ASP A 137 -0.34 18.19 18.45
C ASP A 137 0.29 18.85 17.20
N ILE A 138 -0.57 19.19 16.24
CA ILE A 138 -0.18 19.77 14.95
C ILE A 138 0.50 21.14 15.06
N SER A 139 0.47 21.77 16.23
CA SER A 139 1.19 23.01 16.49
C SER A 139 2.71 22.80 16.59
N THR A 140 3.14 21.55 16.81
CA THR A 140 4.55 21.17 16.82
C THR A 140 5.05 20.78 15.41
N PRO A 141 6.31 21.08 15.05
CA PRO A 141 6.87 20.66 13.76
C PRO A 141 6.82 19.14 13.55
N HIS A 142 7.00 18.37 14.62
CA HIS A 142 6.93 16.91 14.60
C HIS A 142 5.50 16.41 14.31
N GLY A 143 4.49 16.95 15.01
CA GLY A 143 3.09 16.59 14.78
C GLY A 143 2.58 16.94 13.40
N ALA A 144 2.96 18.13 12.89
CA ALA A 144 2.66 18.55 11.53
C ALA A 144 3.28 17.61 10.48
N TRP A 145 4.56 17.26 10.63
CA TRP A 145 5.24 16.31 9.74
C TRP A 145 4.58 14.94 9.75
N LEU A 146 4.26 14.41 10.94
CA LEU A 146 3.69 13.08 11.09
C LEU A 146 2.29 13.00 10.47
N THR A 147 1.49 14.07 10.61
CA THR A 147 0.17 14.18 9.96
C THR A 147 0.29 14.18 8.43
N VAL A 148 1.23 14.95 7.87
CA VAL A 148 1.50 14.96 6.42
C VAL A 148 1.97 13.59 5.94
N GLN A 149 2.86 12.95 6.69
CA GLN A 149 3.43 11.65 6.34
C GLN A 149 2.37 10.54 6.27
N ILE A 150 1.45 10.49 7.24
CA ILE A 150 0.34 9.51 7.24
C ILE A 150 -0.69 9.85 6.17
N GLY A 151 -1.00 11.15 6.00
CA GLY A 151 -1.88 11.60 4.92
C GLY A 151 -1.38 11.14 3.55
N ALA A 152 -0.10 11.36 3.27
CA ALA A 152 0.53 10.95 2.01
C ALA A 152 0.53 9.43 1.79
N LEU A 153 0.59 8.64 2.87
CA LEU A 153 0.62 7.17 2.80
C LEU A 153 -0.74 6.52 2.54
N LEU A 154 -1.84 7.23 2.82
CA LEU A 154 -3.20 6.69 2.75
C LEU A 154 -4.06 7.34 1.66
N TRP A 155 -3.73 8.55 1.22
CA TRP A 155 -4.60 9.37 0.36
C TRP A 155 -3.99 9.81 -0.98
N VAL A 156 -2.73 9.47 -1.27
CA VAL A 156 -2.04 9.77 -2.55
C VAL A 156 -1.99 8.52 -3.43
#